data_AF-A0A6P8CWH2-F1
#
_entry.id   AF-A0A6P8CWH2-F1
#
_cell.length_a   1.000
_cell.length_b   1.000
_cell.length_c   1.000
_cell.angle_alpha   90.00
_cell.angle_beta   90.00
_cell.angle_gamma   90.00
#
_symmetry.space_group_name_H-M   'P 1'
#
loop_
_entity.id
_entity.type
_entity.pdbx_description
1 polymer ?
#
loop_
_entity_poly.entity_id
_entity_poly.type
_entity_poly.pdbx_seq_one_letter_code
_entity_poly.pdbx_strand_id
1 'polypeptide(L)'
;MNSKDAFELVAIELSFMYGLLFTKEKLLYNTWGIARRVVTLSLTCAVLVFFSLAEWKKYMRVDICITFSLLGVAILIEIFMTLLMISSDHTTTWLLKNQNSCRGRVIRYLRFPQCTQRRWSGKVGQFSLVEFSLRRKSWLRVIKAEKVGEMVEKHFRINYKNFGNNMKEWICTYLKNKISGQNFSAAPTPFDVGMILKKKGRSDMVWTTGNGFDRTILIWHIATEVCYFHDRAEMANHGGDRATNYKTSKMVSRYLLYLFVMYPSMLPTGIGLHPSMLPTGIALLRYANTSLEAEHYF
;
A
#
# COMPACT_ATOMS: atom_id res chain seq x y z
N MET A 1 13.04 -8.41 -20.96
CA MET A 1 12.83 -8.11 -19.53
C MET A 1 11.99 -9.24 -18.92
N ASN A 2 12.46 -9.86 -17.84
CA ASN A 2 11.71 -10.92 -17.15
C ASN A 2 10.52 -10.32 -16.38
N SER A 3 9.49 -11.11 -16.07
CA SER A 3 8.31 -10.66 -15.32
C SER A 3 8.68 -10.14 -13.93
N LYS A 4 9.65 -10.76 -13.26
CA LYS A 4 10.16 -10.32 -11.96
C LYS A 4 10.76 -8.90 -12.05
N ASP A 5 11.63 -8.68 -13.04
CA ASP A 5 12.30 -7.39 -13.24
C ASP A 5 11.31 -6.30 -13.63
N ALA A 6 10.30 -6.64 -14.45
CA ALA A 6 9.24 -5.72 -14.82
C ALA A 6 8.41 -5.26 -13.61
N PHE A 7 8.04 -6.19 -12.72
CA PHE A 7 7.34 -5.85 -11.48
C PHE A 7 8.23 -5.06 -10.51
N GLU A 8 9.54 -5.32 -10.49
CA GLU A 8 10.47 -4.54 -9.68
C GLU A 8 10.61 -3.11 -10.21
N LEU A 9 10.73 -2.94 -11.54
CA LEU A 9 10.74 -1.64 -12.18
C LEU A 9 9.47 -0.84 -11.89
N VAL A 10 8.30 -1.45 -12.06
CA VAL A 10 7.01 -0.80 -11.75
C VAL A 10 6.90 -0.46 -10.27
N ALA A 11 7.40 -1.32 -9.37
CA ALA A 11 7.43 -1.02 -7.94
C ALA A 11 8.32 0.19 -7.62
N ILE A 12 9.48 0.32 -8.30
CA ILE A 12 10.37 1.48 -8.17
C ILE A 12 9.66 2.74 -8.71
N GLU A 13 9.11 2.70 -9.92
CA GLU A 13 8.41 3.83 -10.53
C GLU A 13 7.22 4.30 -9.69
N LEU A 14 6.39 3.36 -9.20
CA LEU A 14 5.25 3.69 -8.35
C LEU A 14 5.68 4.24 -6.99
N SER A 15 6.76 3.71 -6.41
CA SER A 15 7.30 4.28 -5.16
C SER A 15 7.79 5.71 -5.35
N PHE A 16 8.44 6.01 -6.48
CA PHE A 16 8.87 7.35 -6.83
C PHE A 16 7.69 8.29 -7.10
N MET A 17 6.69 7.85 -7.87
CA MET A 17 5.46 8.61 -8.12
C MET A 17 4.69 8.89 -6.82
N TYR A 18 4.58 7.90 -5.94
CA TYR A 18 3.98 8.08 -4.62
C TYR A 18 4.74 9.12 -3.81
N GLY A 19 6.07 9.02 -3.81
CA GLY A 19 6.97 10.00 -3.22
C GLY A 19 6.71 11.42 -3.73
N LEU A 20 6.67 11.61 -5.04
CA LEU A 20 6.43 12.91 -5.67
C LEU A 20 5.04 13.49 -5.41
N LEU A 21 3.99 12.66 -5.46
CA LEU A 21 2.60 13.11 -5.43
C LEU A 21 2.03 13.26 -4.01
N PHE A 22 2.37 12.32 -3.12
CA PHE A 22 1.71 12.20 -1.81
C PHE A 22 2.63 12.54 -0.65
N THR A 23 3.93 12.65 -0.88
CA THR A 23 4.87 13.04 0.17
C THR A 23 5.49 14.38 -0.18
N LYS A 24 5.81 15.19 0.83
CA LYS A 24 6.56 16.44 0.64
C LYS A 24 8.04 16.17 0.29
N GLU A 25 8.33 15.10 -0.46
CA GLU A 25 9.69 14.63 -0.75
C GLU A 25 10.52 15.71 -1.46
N LYS A 26 9.93 16.49 -2.38
CA LYS A 26 10.62 17.65 -3.00
C LYS A 26 11.06 18.71 -1.97
N LEU A 27 10.28 18.92 -0.91
CA LEU A 27 10.59 19.90 0.15
C LEU A 27 11.50 19.31 1.23
N LEU A 28 11.38 18.01 1.52
CA LEU A 28 12.17 17.29 2.52
C LEU A 28 13.59 16.98 2.01
N TYR A 29 13.75 16.64 0.73
CA TYR A 29 15.04 16.38 0.09
C TYR A 29 15.72 17.59 -0.53
N ASN A 30 15.09 18.76 -0.45
CA ASN A 30 15.78 20.00 -0.76
C ASN A 30 16.94 20.21 0.24
N THR A 31 18.03 20.83 -0.21
CA THR A 31 19.19 21.18 0.64
C THR A 31 18.77 21.97 1.88
N TRP A 32 17.73 22.81 1.74
CA TRP A 32 17.10 23.53 2.84
C TRP A 32 16.42 22.61 3.87
N GLY A 33 15.79 21.52 3.43
CA GLY A 33 15.17 20.52 4.29
C GLY A 33 16.20 19.78 5.15
N ILE A 34 17.35 19.43 4.56
CA ILE A 34 18.49 18.83 5.27
C ILE A 34 19.06 19.82 6.29
N ALA A 35 19.32 21.06 5.86
CA ALA A 35 19.85 22.10 6.75
C ALA A 35 18.93 22.31 7.96
N ARG A 36 17.61 22.38 7.75
CA ARG A 36 16.63 22.51 8.83
C ARG A 36 16.69 21.35 9.82
N ARG A 37 16.84 20.10 9.35
CA ARG A 37 16.95 18.92 10.23
C ARG A 37 18.23 18.92 11.06
N VAL A 38 19.35 19.37 10.49
CA VAL A 38 20.62 19.51 11.22
C VAL A 38 20.50 20.62 12.27
N VAL A 39 19.82 21.72 11.95
CA VAL A 39 19.56 22.81 12.89
C VAL A 39 18.67 22.34 14.04
N THR A 40 17.58 21.60 13.77
CA THR A 40 16.71 21.09 14.83
C THR A 40 17.43 20.10 15.73
N LEU A 41 18.22 19.17 15.16
CA LEU A 41 19.04 18.23 15.95
C LEU A 41 20.10 18.93 16.80
N SER A 42 20.74 19.95 16.25
CA SER A 42 21.70 20.75 17.01
C SER A 42 21.03 21.48 18.17
N LEU A 43 19.84 22.04 17.94
CA LEU A 43 19.09 22.77 18.95
C LEU A 43 18.54 21.85 20.05
N THR A 44 18.02 20.66 19.71
CA THR A 44 17.54 19.67 20.70
C THR A 44 18.68 19.14 21.55
N CYS A 45 19.84 18.85 20.95
CA CYS A 45 21.06 18.50 21.67
C CYS A 45 21.54 19.65 22.58
N ALA A 46 21.50 20.90 22.11
CA ALA A 46 21.87 22.05 22.93
C ALA A 46 20.93 22.19 24.15
N VAL A 47 19.61 22.06 23.96
CA VAL A 47 18.65 22.06 25.07
C VAL A 47 18.96 20.94 26.07
N LEU A 48 19.29 19.73 25.60
CA LEU A 48 19.69 18.63 26.49
C LEU A 48 20.95 18.96 27.30
N VAL A 49 21.95 19.60 26.69
CA VAL A 49 23.18 20.02 27.40
C VAL A 49 22.88 21.12 28.41
N PHE A 50 22.15 22.17 28.02
CA PHE A 50 21.77 23.26 28.93
C PHE A 50 20.93 22.76 30.10
N PHE A 51 19.98 21.85 29.85
CA PHE A 51 19.22 21.19 30.88
C PHE A 51 20.17 20.39 31.79
N SER A 52 21.05 19.56 31.25
CA SER A 52 21.99 18.77 32.05
C SER A 52 22.91 19.60 32.96
N LEU A 53 23.23 20.84 32.57
CA LEU A 53 24.06 21.77 33.36
C LEU A 53 23.27 22.60 34.38
N ALA A 54 21.93 22.62 34.31
CA ALA A 54 21.11 23.41 35.22
C ALA A 54 21.06 22.82 36.63
N GLU A 55 20.94 23.67 37.65
CA GLU A 55 20.78 23.22 39.03
C GLU A 55 19.32 22.84 39.34
N TRP A 56 19.11 21.57 39.67
CA TRP A 56 17.77 20.97 39.82
C TRP A 56 17.17 21.02 41.24
N LYS A 57 17.76 21.79 42.16
CA LYS A 57 17.43 21.75 43.59
C LYS A 57 15.97 22.14 43.93
N LYS A 58 15.27 22.84 43.04
CA LYS A 58 13.89 23.33 43.23
C LYS A 58 12.81 22.54 42.46
N TYR A 59 13.20 21.56 41.66
CA TYR A 59 12.28 20.85 40.77
C TYR A 59 11.94 19.46 41.29
N MET A 60 10.72 19.00 41.03
CA MET A 60 10.30 17.64 41.36
C MET A 60 11.06 16.64 40.49
N ARG A 61 11.51 15.51 41.08
CA ARG A 61 12.21 14.44 40.36
C ARG A 61 11.44 13.91 39.15
N VAL A 62 10.10 13.94 39.24
CA VAL A 62 9.20 13.49 38.16
C VAL A 62 9.34 14.38 36.93
N ASP A 63 9.33 15.71 37.10
CA ASP A 63 9.42 16.66 35.98
C ASP A 63 10.78 16.56 35.27
N ILE A 64 11.85 16.35 36.05
CA ILE A 64 13.20 16.11 35.53
C ILE A 64 13.21 14.84 34.67
N CYS A 65 12.65 13.74 35.19
CA CYS A 65 12.60 12.46 34.49
C CYS A 65 11.77 12.55 33.19
N ILE A 66 10.63 13.23 33.23
CA ILE A 66 9.78 13.45 32.05
C ILE A 66 10.55 14.24 31.00
N THR A 67 11.24 15.32 31.38
CA THR A 67 11.94 16.17 30.42
C THR A 67 13.11 15.46 29.76
N PHE A 68 13.94 14.72 30.53
CA PHE A 68 15.00 13.90 29.96
C PHE A 68 14.45 12.81 29.03
N SER A 69 13.33 12.17 29.39
CA SER A 69 12.69 11.17 28.54
C SER A 69 12.17 11.77 27.23
N LEU A 70 11.53 12.94 27.29
CA LEU A 70 11.04 13.65 26.10
C LEU A 70 12.18 14.08 25.17
N LEU A 71 13.26 14.64 25.72
CA LEU A 71 14.45 15.03 24.94
C LEU A 71 15.12 13.81 24.31
N GLY A 72 15.25 12.71 25.05
CA GLY A 72 15.80 11.46 24.54
C GLY A 72 14.98 10.90 23.37
N VAL A 73 13.65 10.83 23.52
CA VAL A 73 12.75 10.40 22.44
C VAL A 73 12.81 11.33 21.24
N ALA A 74 12.86 12.65 21.45
CA ALA A 74 12.99 13.62 20.36
C ALA A 74 14.27 13.41 19.55
N ILE A 75 15.41 13.26 20.23
CA ILE A 75 16.71 12.99 19.57
C ILE A 75 16.68 11.66 18.82
N LEU A 76 16.13 10.59 19.42
CA LEU A 76 16.00 9.29 18.76
C LEU A 76 15.13 9.37 17.50
N ILE A 77 14.03 10.13 17.52
CA ILE A 77 13.17 10.35 16.34
C ILE A 77 13.94 11.12 15.26
N GLU A 78 14.70 12.17 15.62
CA GLU A 78 15.48 12.93 14.65
C GLU A 78 16.60 12.09 14.02
N ILE A 79 17.29 11.26 14.81
CA ILE A 79 18.27 10.28 14.31
C ILE A 79 17.59 9.28 13.37
N PHE A 80 16.42 8.76 13.74
CA PHE A 80 15.70 7.80 12.90
C PHE A 80 15.26 8.41 11.56
N MET A 81 14.75 9.65 11.58
CA MET A 81 14.34 10.35 10.35
C MET A 81 15.53 10.68 9.44
N THR A 82 16.67 11.09 10.00
CA THR A 82 17.90 11.31 9.22
C THR A 82 18.44 10.00 8.65
N LEU A 83 18.33 8.89 9.38
CA LEU A 83 18.72 7.56 8.91
C LEU A 83 17.87 7.07 7.74
N LEU A 84 16.54 7.24 7.83
CA LEU A 84 15.62 6.98 6.72
C LEU A 84 16.00 7.84 5.51
N MET A 85 16.37 9.11 5.75
CA MET A 85 16.76 10.02 4.69
C MET A 85 18.06 9.59 3.98
N ILE A 86 19.04 9.11 4.73
CA ILE A 86 20.30 8.57 4.20
C ILE A 86 20.06 7.29 3.40
N SER A 87 19.00 6.53 3.73
CA SER A 87 18.73 5.21 3.15
C SER A 87 17.86 5.23 1.89
N SER A 88 17.37 6.40 1.45
CA SER A 88 16.43 6.50 0.32
C SER A 88 17.06 6.27 -1.05
N ASP A 89 16.20 6.15 -2.06
CA ASP A 89 16.63 5.98 -3.45
C ASP A 89 17.28 7.25 -4.04
N HIS A 90 17.09 8.42 -3.42
CA HIS A 90 17.76 9.63 -3.88
C HIS A 90 19.24 9.67 -3.46
N THR A 91 19.55 9.23 -2.25
CA THR A 91 20.95 9.13 -1.81
C THR A 91 21.69 7.99 -2.51
N THR A 92 21.01 6.91 -2.91
CA THR A 92 21.64 5.86 -3.72
C THR A 92 22.03 6.35 -5.10
N THR A 93 21.13 7.05 -5.79
CA THR A 93 21.43 7.64 -7.11
C THR A 93 22.56 8.67 -7.03
N TRP A 94 22.58 9.52 -5.98
CA TRP A 94 23.70 10.42 -5.73
C TRP A 94 25.01 9.67 -5.44
N LEU A 95 24.97 8.61 -4.63
CA LEU A 95 26.15 7.83 -4.25
C LEU A 95 26.74 7.09 -5.45
N LEU A 96 25.89 6.58 -6.36
CA LEU A 96 26.31 5.97 -7.61
C LEU A 96 27.04 6.98 -8.50
N LYS A 97 26.55 8.22 -8.57
CA LYS A 97 27.20 9.30 -9.34
C LYS A 97 28.51 9.79 -8.71
N ASN A 98 28.66 9.66 -7.38
CA ASN A 98 29.77 10.24 -6.63
C ASN A 98 30.57 9.21 -5.81
N GLN A 99 30.82 8.05 -6.40
CA GLN A 99 31.31 6.83 -5.73
C GLN A 99 32.65 6.99 -4.99
N ASN A 100 33.51 7.91 -5.45
CA ASN A 100 34.89 8.06 -4.96
C ASN A 100 35.07 9.16 -3.89
N SER A 101 34.00 9.88 -3.52
CA SER A 101 34.09 10.94 -2.52
C SER A 101 34.21 10.38 -1.09
N CYS A 102 34.98 11.06 -0.22
CA CYS A 102 35.06 10.73 1.22
C CYS A 102 33.68 10.73 1.89
N ARG A 103 32.81 11.68 1.51
CA ARG A 103 31.40 11.73 1.95
C ARG A 103 30.62 10.48 1.55
N GLY A 104 30.88 9.93 0.36
CA GLY A 104 30.24 8.71 -0.13
C GLY A 104 30.61 7.47 0.69
N ARG A 105 31.85 7.38 1.19
CA ARG A 105 32.26 6.30 2.12
C ARG A 105 31.49 6.36 3.43
N VAL A 106 31.39 7.53 4.05
CA VAL A 106 30.65 7.73 5.32
C VAL A 106 29.17 7.41 5.16
N ILE A 107 28.54 7.90 4.09
CA ILE A 107 27.13 7.61 3.78
C ILE A 107 26.89 6.11 3.61
N ARG A 108 27.83 5.38 3.02
CA ARG A 108 27.73 3.92 2.86
C ARG A 108 27.76 3.18 4.19
N TYR A 109 28.57 3.62 5.15
CA TYR A 109 28.62 3.05 6.50
C TYR A 109 27.38 3.37 7.34
N LEU A 110 26.84 4.58 7.21
CA LEU A 110 25.64 5.02 7.92
C LEU A 110 24.35 4.44 7.32
N ARG A 111 24.41 3.83 6.14
CA ARG A 111 23.24 3.27 5.47
C ARG A 111 22.87 1.93 6.09
N PHE A 112 21.65 1.85 6.63
CA PHE A 112 21.11 0.59 7.13
C PHE A 112 20.26 -0.09 6.05
N PRO A 113 20.59 -1.32 5.63
CA PRO A 113 19.80 -2.06 4.63
C PRO A 113 18.33 -2.23 5.05
N GLN A 114 18.09 -2.34 6.35
CA GLN A 114 16.77 -2.51 6.97
C GLN A 114 15.90 -1.24 6.89
N CYS A 115 16.51 -0.07 6.69
CA CYS A 115 15.87 1.24 6.58
C CYS A 115 15.66 1.69 5.13
N THR A 116 15.94 0.83 4.15
CA THR A 116 15.55 1.10 2.77
C THR A 116 14.03 1.28 2.70
N GLN A 117 13.57 2.25 1.89
CA GLN A 117 12.14 2.47 1.71
C GLN A 117 11.48 1.13 1.38
N ARG A 118 10.47 0.76 2.16
CA ARG A 118 9.77 -0.52 1.97
C ARG A 118 9.08 -0.47 0.62
N ARG A 119 9.76 -1.02 -0.39
CA ARG A 119 9.14 -1.38 -1.67
C ARG A 119 7.99 -2.33 -1.41
N TRP A 120 7.11 -2.49 -2.39
CA TRP A 120 5.99 -3.41 -2.28
C TRP A 120 6.46 -4.76 -1.72
N SER A 121 5.83 -5.20 -0.63
CA SER A 121 6.27 -6.34 0.18
C SER A 121 6.19 -7.69 -0.54
N GLY A 122 5.74 -7.69 -1.79
CA GLY A 122 5.43 -8.90 -2.55
C GLY A 122 4.28 -9.69 -1.92
N LYS A 123 3.48 -9.08 -1.04
CA LYS A 123 2.32 -9.70 -0.41
C LYS A 123 1.05 -8.95 -0.77
N VAL A 124 -0.05 -9.69 -0.85
CA VAL A 124 -1.38 -9.15 -1.10
C VAL A 124 -2.32 -9.52 0.06
N GLY A 125 -3.21 -8.59 0.39
CA GLY A 125 -4.27 -8.84 1.37
C GLY A 125 -5.22 -9.94 0.88
N GLN A 126 -5.75 -10.72 1.81
CA GLN A 126 -6.67 -11.81 1.53
C GLN A 126 -7.86 -11.66 2.47
N PHE A 127 -9.04 -11.52 1.86
CA PHE A 127 -10.30 -11.44 2.58
C PHE A 127 -11.31 -12.41 1.94
N SER A 128 -12.07 -13.12 2.78
CA SER A 128 -13.09 -14.08 2.33
C SER A 128 -14.39 -13.83 3.08
N LEU A 129 -15.47 -13.55 2.34
CA LEU A 129 -16.79 -13.36 2.95
C LEU A 129 -17.29 -14.64 3.63
N VAL A 130 -16.96 -15.81 3.06
CA VAL A 130 -17.35 -17.11 3.60
C VAL A 130 -16.69 -17.34 4.96
N GLU A 131 -15.37 -17.16 5.06
CA GLU A 131 -14.65 -17.29 6.33
C GLU A 131 -15.10 -16.23 7.36
N PHE A 132 -15.38 -15.02 6.89
CA PHE A 132 -15.89 -13.95 7.74
C PHE A 132 -17.26 -14.29 8.33
N SER A 133 -18.18 -14.82 7.50
CA SER A 133 -19.56 -15.14 7.89
C SER A 133 -19.66 -16.39 8.76
N LEU A 134 -18.79 -17.39 8.56
CA LEU A 134 -18.80 -18.64 9.34
C LEU A 134 -18.20 -18.48 10.75
N ARG A 135 -17.27 -17.54 10.94
CA ARG A 135 -16.69 -17.27 12.28
C ARG A 135 -17.57 -16.32 13.09
N ARG A 136 -18.55 -16.91 13.79
CA ARG A 136 -19.47 -16.23 14.71
C ARG A 136 -18.73 -15.55 15.87
N LYS A 137 -19.14 -14.31 16.17
CA LYS A 137 -18.56 -13.36 17.15
C LYS A 137 -18.64 -13.89 18.59
N SER A 138 -17.51 -14.34 19.18
CA SER A 138 -17.49 -14.72 20.61
C SER A 138 -16.86 -13.66 21.53
N TRP A 139 -15.87 -12.90 21.08
CA TRP A 139 -15.00 -12.11 21.97
C TRP A 139 -15.15 -10.58 21.88
N LEU A 140 -15.89 -10.06 20.90
CA LEU A 140 -16.05 -8.60 20.68
C LEU A 140 -17.32 -7.98 21.28
N ARG A 141 -18.14 -8.74 22.03
CA ARG A 141 -19.30 -8.20 22.77
C ARG A 141 -18.93 -7.14 23.83
N VAL A 142 -17.65 -7.02 24.18
CA VAL A 142 -17.16 -6.11 25.23
C VAL A 142 -16.93 -4.69 24.73
N ILE A 143 -16.73 -4.47 23.43
CA ILE A 143 -16.46 -3.14 22.86
C ILE A 143 -17.78 -2.55 22.34
N LYS A 144 -18.46 -1.75 23.16
CA LYS A 144 -19.71 -1.02 22.85
C LYS A 144 -19.60 0.03 21.73
N ALA A 145 -18.44 0.17 21.09
CA ALA A 145 -18.27 1.04 19.93
C ALA A 145 -18.49 0.22 18.65
N GLU A 146 -19.75 0.08 18.23
CA GLU A 146 -20.18 -0.83 17.14
C GLU A 146 -19.38 -0.64 15.83
N LYS A 147 -19.12 0.61 15.41
CA LYS A 147 -18.33 0.92 14.21
C LYS A 147 -16.82 0.67 14.36
N VAL A 148 -16.25 0.97 15.54
CA VAL A 148 -14.81 0.76 15.80
C VAL A 148 -14.52 -0.73 15.93
N GLY A 149 -15.40 -1.46 16.63
CA GLY A 149 -15.33 -2.92 16.74
C GLY A 149 -15.39 -3.59 15.38
N GLU A 150 -16.28 -3.14 14.48
CA GLU A 150 -16.38 -3.70 13.13
C GLU A 150 -15.14 -3.42 12.27
N MET A 151 -14.62 -2.19 12.30
CA MET A 151 -13.40 -1.83 11.57
C MET A 151 -12.18 -2.61 12.08
N VAL A 152 -12.05 -2.74 13.40
CA VAL A 152 -10.98 -3.50 14.06
C VAL A 152 -11.10 -4.99 13.74
N GLU A 153 -12.29 -5.56 13.78
CA GLU A 153 -12.55 -6.96 13.42
C GLU A 153 -12.21 -7.26 11.96
N LYS A 154 -12.54 -6.34 11.04
CA LYS A 154 -12.13 -6.44 9.63
C LYS A 154 -10.61 -6.46 9.51
N HIS A 155 -9.89 -5.59 10.22
CA HIS A 155 -8.42 -5.53 10.20
C HIS A 155 -7.75 -6.80 10.75
N PHE A 156 -8.22 -7.31 11.89
CA PHE A 156 -7.66 -8.53 12.50
C PHE A 156 -7.88 -9.80 11.67
N ARG A 157 -8.86 -9.79 10.77
CA ARG A 157 -9.21 -10.94 9.92
C ARG A 157 -8.51 -10.93 8.56
N ILE A 158 -7.69 -9.92 8.27
CA ILE A 158 -6.90 -9.85 7.04
C ILE A 158 -5.70 -10.77 7.18
N ASN A 159 -5.54 -11.68 6.23
CA ASN A 159 -4.32 -12.45 6.06
C ASN A 159 -3.53 -11.90 4.86
N TYR A 160 -2.20 -12.02 4.88
CA TYR A 160 -1.34 -11.60 3.77
C TYR A 160 -0.68 -12.82 3.14
N LYS A 161 -0.86 -13.00 1.84
CA LYS A 161 -0.22 -14.08 1.08
C LYS A 161 0.83 -13.55 0.12
N ASN A 162 1.88 -14.33 -0.09
CA ASN A 162 2.92 -14.00 -1.05
C ASN A 162 2.36 -14.01 -2.47
N PHE A 163 2.64 -12.95 -3.21
CA PHE A 163 2.36 -12.81 -4.63
C PHE A 163 3.47 -13.50 -5.43
N GLY A 164 3.24 -14.78 -5.73
CA GLY A 164 4.20 -15.66 -6.39
C GLY A 164 4.58 -15.23 -7.82
N ASN A 165 5.73 -15.73 -8.29
CA ASN A 165 6.27 -15.40 -9.61
C ASN A 165 5.34 -15.82 -10.76
N ASN A 166 4.66 -16.96 -10.63
CA ASN A 166 3.70 -17.45 -11.65
C ASN A 166 2.61 -16.41 -11.96
N MET A 167 2.19 -15.64 -10.95
CA MET A 167 1.17 -14.59 -11.13
C MET A 167 1.75 -13.35 -11.78
N LYS A 168 2.99 -12.98 -11.44
CA LYS A 168 3.69 -11.89 -12.13
C LYS A 168 3.83 -12.21 -13.62
N GLU A 169 4.23 -13.45 -13.93
CA GLU A 169 4.36 -13.93 -15.30
C GLU A 169 3.03 -13.97 -16.04
N TRP A 170 1.95 -14.46 -15.40
CA TRP A 170 0.62 -14.47 -15.99
C TRP A 170 0.13 -13.05 -16.31
N ILE A 171 0.30 -12.09 -15.40
CA ILE A 171 -0.09 -10.69 -15.62
C ILE A 171 0.74 -10.07 -16.75
N CYS A 172 2.07 -10.23 -16.72
CA CYS A 172 2.94 -9.69 -17.77
C CYS A 172 2.58 -10.25 -19.15
N THR A 173 2.33 -11.55 -19.24
CA THR A 173 1.92 -12.22 -20.48
C THR A 173 0.57 -11.70 -20.97
N TYR A 174 -0.41 -11.59 -20.06
CA TYR A 174 -1.73 -11.04 -20.38
C TYR A 174 -1.65 -9.61 -20.91
N LEU A 175 -0.90 -8.73 -20.22
CA LEU A 175 -0.73 -7.34 -20.63
C LEU A 175 -0.02 -7.22 -21.97
N LYS A 176 1.05 -8.00 -22.20
CA LYS A 176 1.79 -8.03 -23.46
C LYS A 176 0.87 -8.42 -24.63
N ASN A 177 0.10 -9.49 -24.46
CA ASN A 177 -0.85 -9.95 -25.47
C ASN A 177 -1.96 -8.93 -25.74
N LYS A 178 -2.42 -8.22 -24.70
CA LYS A 178 -3.42 -7.16 -24.84
C LYS A 178 -2.87 -5.97 -25.64
N ILE A 179 -1.64 -5.54 -25.36
CA ILE A 179 -0.97 -4.43 -26.03
C ILE A 179 -0.66 -4.77 -27.49
N SER A 180 -0.17 -5.98 -27.78
CA SER A 180 0.14 -6.42 -29.15
C SER A 180 -1.10 -6.58 -30.05
N GLY A 181 -2.29 -6.73 -29.45
CA GLY A 181 -3.55 -6.93 -30.19
C GLY A 181 -4.44 -5.68 -30.31
N GLN A 182 -3.96 -4.49 -29.92
CA GLN A 182 -4.75 -3.25 -29.92
C GLN A 182 -4.03 -2.13 -30.69
N ASN A 183 -4.70 -1.55 -31.69
CA ASN A 183 -4.32 -0.22 -32.19
C ASN A 183 -4.70 0.78 -31.10
N PHE A 184 -3.73 1.47 -30.50
CA PHE A 184 -3.98 2.47 -29.47
C PHE A 184 -4.83 3.61 -30.04
N SER A 185 -6.14 3.57 -29.81
CA SER A 185 -6.98 4.78 -29.86
C SER A 185 -6.80 5.52 -28.55
N ALA A 186 -6.56 6.83 -28.63
CA ALA A 186 -6.22 7.70 -27.49
C ALA A 186 -7.34 7.83 -26.43
N ALA A 187 -8.52 7.25 -26.67
CA ALA A 187 -9.63 7.28 -25.72
C ALA A 187 -9.54 6.10 -24.73
N PRO A 188 -9.61 6.34 -23.40
CA PRO A 188 -9.65 5.27 -22.42
C PRO A 188 -10.95 4.46 -22.59
N THR A 189 -10.83 3.26 -23.15
CA THR A 189 -11.97 2.33 -23.19
C THR A 189 -12.42 1.99 -21.76
N PRO A 190 -13.70 2.19 -21.41
CA PRO A 190 -14.22 1.81 -20.09
C PRO A 190 -13.89 0.34 -19.81
N PHE A 191 -13.42 0.05 -18.59
CA PHE A 191 -13.18 -1.32 -18.17
C PHE A 191 -14.53 -2.04 -17.97
N ASP A 192 -15.03 -2.66 -19.04
CA ASP A 192 -16.28 -3.42 -19.03
C ASP A 192 -16.00 -4.93 -19.01
N VAL A 193 -16.24 -5.55 -17.85
CA VAL A 193 -16.11 -7.00 -17.66
C VAL A 193 -17.07 -7.77 -18.59
N GLY A 194 -18.25 -7.21 -18.88
CA GLY A 194 -19.23 -7.81 -19.78
C GLY A 194 -18.72 -7.90 -21.22
N MET A 195 -18.03 -6.87 -21.70
CA MET A 195 -17.37 -6.90 -23.01
C MET A 195 -16.26 -7.95 -23.08
N ILE A 196 -15.48 -8.11 -22.00
CA ILE A 196 -14.44 -9.15 -21.90
C ILE A 196 -15.08 -10.55 -21.98
N LEU A 197 -16.19 -10.78 -21.27
CA LEU A 197 -16.91 -12.05 -21.30
C LEU A 197 -17.46 -12.36 -22.71
N LYS A 198 -18.08 -11.38 -23.37
CA LYS A 198 -18.54 -11.52 -24.77
C LYS A 198 -17.41 -11.88 -25.73
N LYS A 199 -16.26 -11.20 -25.62
CA LYS A 199 -15.07 -11.49 -26.45
C LYS A 199 -14.53 -12.91 -26.22
N LYS A 200 -14.71 -13.45 -25.00
CA LYS A 200 -14.34 -14.83 -24.66
C LYS A 200 -15.42 -15.85 -25.00
N GLY A 201 -16.50 -15.46 -25.68
CA GLY A 201 -17.61 -16.34 -26.04
C GLY A 201 -18.49 -16.73 -24.84
N ARG A 202 -18.40 -15.99 -23.72
CA ARG A 202 -19.16 -16.21 -22.49
C ARG A 202 -20.30 -15.21 -22.32
N SER A 203 -21.13 -15.09 -23.37
CA SER A 203 -22.31 -14.23 -23.35
C SER A 203 -23.33 -14.65 -22.28
N ASP A 204 -23.35 -15.93 -21.94
CA ASP A 204 -24.12 -16.54 -20.85
C ASP A 204 -23.86 -15.89 -19.48
N MET A 205 -22.67 -15.34 -19.26
CA MET A 205 -22.23 -14.80 -17.97
C MET A 205 -22.34 -13.28 -17.85
N VAL A 206 -22.81 -12.58 -18.90
CA VAL A 206 -22.86 -11.11 -18.93
C VAL A 206 -23.79 -10.52 -17.86
N TRP A 207 -24.78 -11.27 -17.40
CA TRP A 207 -25.66 -10.85 -16.30
C TRP A 207 -24.89 -10.60 -14.98
N THR A 208 -23.68 -11.17 -14.83
CA THR A 208 -22.84 -10.98 -13.65
C THR A 208 -22.20 -9.59 -13.56
N THR A 209 -22.24 -8.79 -14.64
CA THR A 209 -21.50 -7.52 -14.76
C THR A 209 -22.39 -6.28 -14.88
N GLY A 210 -23.71 -6.44 -14.98
CA GLY A 210 -24.64 -5.36 -15.38
C GLY A 210 -25.06 -4.36 -14.29
N ASN A 211 -24.75 -4.61 -13.02
CA ASN A 211 -25.33 -3.86 -11.89
C ASN A 211 -24.27 -3.12 -11.04
N GLY A 212 -23.12 -2.80 -11.61
CA GLY A 212 -22.02 -2.15 -10.90
C GLY A 212 -20.83 -3.08 -10.62
N PHE A 213 -19.66 -2.45 -10.48
CA PHE A 213 -18.40 -3.16 -10.28
C PHE A 213 -18.32 -3.84 -8.90
N ASP A 214 -18.96 -3.25 -7.89
CA ASP A 214 -19.17 -3.83 -6.56
C ASP A 214 -19.90 -5.18 -6.61
N ARG A 215 -21.07 -5.23 -7.27
CA ARG A 215 -21.86 -6.46 -7.38
C ARG A 215 -21.11 -7.51 -8.18
N THR A 216 -20.37 -7.09 -9.21
CA THR A 216 -19.51 -7.97 -9.99
C THR A 216 -18.46 -8.64 -9.08
N ILE A 217 -17.76 -7.86 -8.25
CA ILE A 217 -16.77 -8.40 -7.29
C ILE A 217 -17.43 -9.43 -6.37
N LEU A 218 -18.60 -9.13 -5.80
CA LEU A 218 -19.30 -10.04 -4.89
C LEU A 218 -19.72 -11.35 -5.55
N ILE A 219 -20.34 -11.28 -6.74
CA ILE A 219 -20.78 -12.47 -7.49
C ILE A 219 -19.58 -13.35 -7.83
N TRP A 220 -18.54 -12.77 -8.43
CA TRP A 220 -17.35 -13.52 -8.81
C TRP A 220 -16.57 -14.02 -7.59
N HIS A 221 -16.63 -13.32 -6.46
CA HIS A 221 -16.05 -13.81 -5.21
C HIS A 221 -16.73 -15.09 -4.71
N ILE A 222 -18.06 -15.08 -4.60
CA ILE A 222 -18.84 -16.25 -4.18
C ILE A 222 -18.62 -17.40 -5.17
N ALA A 223 -18.72 -17.14 -6.47
CA ALA A 223 -18.49 -18.14 -7.50
C ALA A 223 -17.10 -18.77 -7.39
N THR A 224 -16.05 -17.94 -7.21
CA THR A 224 -14.67 -18.45 -7.08
C THR A 224 -14.48 -19.28 -5.80
N GLU A 225 -15.10 -18.91 -4.68
CA GLU A 225 -15.03 -19.73 -3.46
C GLU A 225 -15.71 -21.08 -3.65
N VAL A 226 -16.86 -21.14 -4.32
CA VAL A 226 -17.58 -22.38 -4.63
C VAL A 226 -16.78 -23.25 -5.61
N CYS A 227 -16.37 -22.71 -6.75
CA CYS A 227 -15.59 -23.45 -7.75
C CYS A 227 -14.27 -23.96 -7.18
N TYR A 228 -13.62 -23.19 -6.29
CA TYR A 228 -12.41 -23.63 -5.62
C TYR A 228 -12.58 -24.96 -4.86
N PHE A 229 -13.73 -25.18 -4.21
CA PHE A 229 -13.97 -26.45 -3.50
C PHE A 229 -14.11 -27.62 -4.47
N HIS A 230 -14.81 -27.42 -5.58
CA HIS A 230 -14.97 -28.43 -6.62
C HIS A 230 -13.63 -28.77 -7.29
N ASP A 231 -12.92 -27.75 -7.78
CA ASP A 231 -11.61 -27.91 -8.42
C ASP A 231 -10.59 -28.55 -7.48
N ARG A 232 -10.61 -28.20 -6.18
CA ARG A 232 -9.71 -28.81 -5.19
C ARG A 232 -9.96 -30.31 -5.03
N ALA A 233 -11.21 -30.74 -5.04
CA ALA A 233 -11.58 -32.14 -4.90
C ALA A 233 -11.17 -32.95 -6.14
N GLU A 234 -11.36 -32.40 -7.33
CA GLU A 234 -10.92 -33.04 -8.59
C GLU A 234 -9.40 -33.15 -8.69
N MET A 235 -8.65 -32.12 -8.27
CA MET A 235 -7.18 -32.12 -8.30
C MET A 235 -6.53 -33.07 -7.29
N ALA A 236 -7.23 -33.43 -6.22
CA ALA A 236 -6.76 -34.46 -5.29
C ALA A 236 -6.68 -35.85 -5.96
N ASN A 237 -7.44 -36.05 -7.05
CA ASN A 237 -7.53 -37.31 -7.77
C ASN A 237 -6.65 -37.33 -9.04
N HIS A 238 -6.36 -36.17 -9.64
CA HIS A 238 -5.59 -36.07 -10.89
C HIS A 238 -4.57 -34.92 -10.82
N GLY A 239 -3.34 -35.21 -10.35
CA GLY A 239 -2.27 -34.23 -10.25
C GLY A 239 -1.84 -33.68 -11.61
N GLY A 240 -2.11 -32.40 -11.88
CA GLY A 240 -1.74 -31.73 -13.13
C GLY A 240 -1.77 -30.20 -13.05
N ASP A 241 -1.42 -29.55 -14.17
CA ASP A 241 -1.20 -28.10 -14.30
C ASP A 241 -2.42 -27.22 -13.94
N ARG A 242 -3.63 -27.77 -14.08
CA ARG A 242 -4.88 -27.14 -13.61
C ARG A 242 -4.85 -26.81 -12.11
N ALA A 243 -3.97 -27.45 -11.32
CA ALA A 243 -3.86 -27.21 -9.89
C ALA A 243 -3.34 -25.79 -9.53
N THR A 244 -2.75 -25.07 -10.47
CA THR A 244 -2.21 -23.71 -10.28
C THR A 244 -3.23 -22.61 -10.57
N ASN A 245 -4.14 -22.85 -11.52
CA ASN A 245 -5.12 -21.84 -11.98
C ASN A 245 -6.19 -21.53 -10.93
N TYR A 246 -6.82 -22.55 -10.33
CA TYR A 246 -7.88 -22.33 -9.35
C TYR A 246 -7.37 -21.65 -8.06
N LYS A 247 -6.13 -21.96 -7.65
CA LYS A 247 -5.45 -21.28 -6.53
C LYS A 247 -5.18 -19.81 -6.83
N THR A 248 -4.73 -19.51 -8.05
CA THR A 248 -4.48 -18.15 -8.52
C THR A 248 -5.78 -17.35 -8.59
N SER A 249 -6.83 -17.90 -9.21
CA SER A 249 -8.17 -17.30 -9.27
C SER A 249 -8.71 -16.97 -7.88
N LYS A 250 -8.59 -17.90 -6.93
CA LYS A 250 -8.98 -17.65 -5.53
C LYS A 250 -8.19 -16.53 -4.89
N MET A 251 -6.88 -16.47 -5.12
CA MET A 251 -6.06 -15.41 -4.53
C MET A 251 -6.42 -14.03 -5.08
N VAL A 252 -6.61 -13.91 -6.40
CA VAL A 252 -7.05 -12.67 -7.05
C VAL A 252 -8.43 -12.26 -6.55
N SER A 253 -9.38 -13.19 -6.51
CA SER A 253 -10.74 -12.97 -6.01
C SER A 253 -10.75 -12.47 -4.55
N ARG A 254 -9.98 -13.11 -3.65
CA ARG A 254 -9.83 -12.67 -2.26
C ARG A 254 -9.13 -11.32 -2.13
N TYR A 255 -8.22 -11.00 -3.03
CA TYR A 255 -7.55 -9.71 -3.05
C TYR A 255 -8.47 -8.58 -3.55
N LEU A 256 -9.26 -8.82 -4.59
CA LEU A 256 -10.27 -7.87 -5.06
C LEU A 256 -11.31 -7.57 -3.98
N LEU A 257 -11.77 -8.60 -3.27
CA LEU A 257 -12.67 -8.41 -2.14
C LEU A 257 -12.00 -7.68 -0.97
N TYR A 258 -10.72 -7.96 -0.69
CA TYR A 258 -9.95 -7.19 0.29
C TYR A 258 -9.90 -5.70 -0.08
N LEU A 259 -9.61 -5.36 -1.34
CA LEU A 259 -9.64 -3.97 -1.82
C LEU A 259 -11.05 -3.38 -1.68
N PHE A 260 -12.08 -4.13 -2.03
CA PHE A 260 -13.47 -3.68 -1.91
C PHE A 260 -13.84 -3.30 -0.47
N VAL A 261 -13.43 -4.10 0.51
CA VAL A 261 -13.77 -3.88 1.93
C VAL A 261 -12.87 -2.84 2.59
N MET A 262 -11.57 -2.83 2.28
CA MET A 262 -10.57 -2.06 3.02
C MET A 262 -10.12 -0.78 2.30
N TYR A 263 -10.16 -0.79 0.97
CA TYR A 263 -9.67 0.31 0.11
C TYR A 263 -10.62 0.57 -1.06
N PRO A 264 -11.92 0.85 -0.81
CA PRO A 264 -12.91 1.01 -1.88
C PRO A 264 -12.55 2.13 -2.87
N SER A 265 -11.79 3.14 -2.44
CA SER A 265 -11.29 4.23 -3.28
C SER A 265 -10.25 3.82 -4.32
N MET A 266 -9.68 2.61 -4.21
CA MET A 266 -8.73 2.07 -5.21
C MET A 266 -9.43 1.37 -6.38
N LEU A 267 -10.76 1.21 -6.32
CA LEU A 267 -11.54 0.55 -7.36
C LEU A 267 -12.21 1.59 -8.26
N PRO A 268 -12.50 1.25 -9.54
CA PRO A 268 -13.14 2.14 -10.49
C PRO A 268 -14.41 2.81 -9.94
N THR A 269 -14.66 4.04 -10.38
CA THR A 269 -15.78 4.90 -9.96
C THR A 269 -17.13 4.26 -10.29
N GLY A 270 -17.60 3.46 -9.34
CA GLY A 270 -18.93 2.87 -9.22
C GLY A 270 -19.19 2.36 -7.79
N ILE A 271 -18.20 2.47 -6.91
CA ILE A 271 -18.20 1.97 -5.52
C ILE A 271 -18.33 3.14 -4.51
N GLY A 272 -18.10 4.38 -4.93
CA GLY A 272 -17.94 5.53 -4.02
C GLY A 272 -19.07 6.58 -4.00
N LEU A 273 -20.16 6.38 -4.74
CA LEU A 273 -21.22 7.40 -4.88
C LEU A 273 -22.61 6.92 -4.42
N HIS A 274 -22.71 5.84 -3.61
CA HIS A 274 -23.95 5.62 -2.87
C HIS A 274 -23.93 6.49 -1.60
N PRO A 275 -24.82 7.49 -1.46
CA PRO A 275 -24.79 8.49 -0.38
C PRO A 275 -24.87 7.90 1.04
N SER A 276 -25.24 6.63 1.18
CA SER A 276 -25.44 5.99 2.48
C SER A 276 -24.18 5.37 3.11
N MET A 277 -23.02 5.35 2.44
CA MET A 277 -21.82 4.63 2.93
C MET A 277 -20.55 5.48 3.15
N LEU A 278 -20.58 6.79 2.93
CA LEU A 278 -19.49 7.69 3.34
C LEU A 278 -19.99 8.70 4.38
N PRO A 279 -19.18 9.06 5.40
CA PRO A 279 -19.34 10.33 6.08
C PRO A 279 -19.08 11.43 5.03
N THR A 280 -20.17 11.94 4.48
CA THR A 280 -20.23 13.03 3.50
C THR A 280 -19.42 14.21 3.99
N GLY A 281 -18.33 14.53 3.30
CA GLY A 281 -17.52 15.74 3.52
C GLY A 281 -16.06 15.58 3.14
N ILE A 282 -15.37 14.57 3.67
CA ILE A 282 -13.89 14.57 3.67
C ILE A 282 -13.29 14.09 2.33
N ALA A 283 -13.95 13.19 1.61
CA ALA A 283 -13.43 12.66 0.34
C ALA A 283 -13.59 13.64 -0.85
N LEU A 284 -14.70 14.37 -0.91
CA LEU A 284 -14.92 15.43 -1.92
C LEU A 284 -13.97 16.61 -1.71
N LEU A 285 -13.76 17.02 -0.45
CA LEU A 285 -12.79 18.07 -0.12
C LEU A 285 -11.36 17.66 -0.45
N ARG A 286 -11.00 16.38 -0.31
CA ARG A 286 -9.65 15.90 -0.65
C ARG A 286 -9.39 15.92 -2.16
N TYR A 287 -10.35 15.47 -2.97
CA TYR A 287 -10.20 15.49 -4.43
C TYR A 287 -10.15 16.92 -4.99
N ALA A 288 -11.02 17.81 -4.50
CA ALA A 288 -11.04 19.23 -4.87
C ALA A 288 -9.76 19.98 -4.45
N ASN A 289 -9.20 19.69 -3.27
CA ASN A 289 -7.92 20.28 -2.86
C ASN A 289 -6.75 19.77 -3.70
N THR A 290 -6.70 18.48 -4.03
CA THR A 290 -5.63 17.96 -4.89
C THR A 290 -5.70 18.46 -6.33
N SER A 291 -6.90 18.75 -6.86
CA SER A 291 -7.03 19.35 -8.19
C SER A 291 -6.66 20.83 -8.20
N LEU A 292 -7.04 21.59 -7.16
CA LEU A 292 -6.65 22.99 -6.99
C LEU A 292 -5.15 23.16 -6.75
N GLU A 293 -4.51 22.27 -5.97
CA GLU A 293 -3.06 22.30 -5.80
C GLU A 293 -2.33 21.95 -7.10
N ALA A 294 -2.87 21.07 -7.94
CA ALA A 294 -2.25 20.71 -9.21
C ALA A 294 -2.22 21.87 -10.23
N GLU A 295 -3.26 22.70 -10.29
CA GLU A 295 -3.29 23.89 -11.16
C GLU A 295 -2.33 25.01 -10.72
N HIS A 296 -1.81 24.97 -9.49
CA HIS A 296 -0.87 25.97 -9.00
C HIS A 296 0.59 25.62 -9.31
N TYR A 297 0.86 24.40 -9.79
CA TYR A 297 2.21 23.88 -10.05
C TYR A 297 2.46 23.47 -11.51
N PHE A 298 1.47 23.59 -12.39
CA PHE A 298 1.55 23.37 -13.84
C PHE A 298 0.87 24.50 -14.60
#